data_AF-A0AAJ5WFU1-F1
#
_entry.id   AF-A0AAJ5WFU1-F1
#
_cell.length_a   1.000
_cell.length_b   1.000
_cell.length_c   1.000
_cell.angle_alpha   90.00
_cell.angle_beta   90.00
_cell.angle_gamma   90.00
#
_symmetry.space_group_name_H-M   'P 1'
#
loop_
_entity.id
_entity.type
_entity.pdbx_description
1 polymer ?
#
loop_
_entity_poly.entity_id
_entity_poly.type
_entity_poly.pdbx_seq_one_letter_code
_entity_poly.pdbx_strand_id
1 'polypeptide(L)'
;MVTGKSINSVNRIIAHSHGAHEMLFVIERDKVDQDVQARLAIAHLETDGDSILPAVIGKISEFNARGKEIKRRDLPLIKKSVPQYRSWKDWHGQEHSGVQIRTMDVYPIDFVRPPMEHLSLSVIGGKEYIVTRRLKIDEPPAELIHLANLMLEFFQEFEIFDVERQRIAKVQARQLQWDLLPPGKYPWKSAEAIVKPYLAGLRASEQGVIEHRIREITRFEPDFFATGRGGYQGYFVFGFSTRGIYLLESSHLDNATYKFGEDWEVLSTLTKDEIINGDHDHQRFIHDKTWGRKIRQMLAYA
;
A
#
# COMPACT_ATOMS: atom_id res chain seq x y z
N MET A 1 -13.84 -27.26 0.36
CA MET A 1 -13.78 -26.07 1.22
C MET A 1 -12.63 -26.20 2.19
N VAL A 2 -11.75 -25.21 2.24
CA VAL A 2 -10.62 -25.12 3.17
C VAL A 2 -11.01 -24.15 4.27
N THR A 3 -10.91 -24.58 5.54
CA THR A 3 -11.31 -23.79 6.71
C THR A 3 -10.21 -23.72 7.76
N GLY A 4 -10.08 -22.61 8.48
CA GLY A 4 -9.16 -22.51 9.63
C GLY A 4 -8.47 -21.15 9.74
N LYS A 5 -7.51 -21.06 10.66
CA LYS A 5 -6.77 -19.81 10.91
C LYS A 5 -5.57 -19.60 9.97
N SER A 6 -4.88 -20.68 9.63
CA SER A 6 -3.75 -20.70 8.71
C SER A 6 -3.40 -22.13 8.32
N ILE A 7 -2.60 -22.27 7.28
CA ILE A 7 -1.96 -23.51 6.84
C ILE A 7 -0.45 -23.30 6.71
N ASN A 8 0.30 -24.37 6.92
CA ASN A 8 1.77 -24.40 6.82
C ASN A 8 2.28 -25.39 5.76
N SER A 9 1.37 -26.06 5.04
CA SER A 9 1.68 -27.06 4.02
C SER A 9 0.66 -27.00 2.89
N VAL A 10 1.15 -27.20 1.67
CA VAL A 10 0.35 -27.23 0.44
C VAL A 10 -0.52 -28.48 0.35
N ASN A 11 -0.25 -29.52 1.17
CA ASN A 11 -0.98 -30.78 1.13
C ASN A 11 -2.51 -30.60 1.23
N ARG A 12 -2.95 -29.61 2.03
CA ARG A 12 -4.38 -29.30 2.17
C ARG A 12 -4.97 -28.67 0.91
N ILE A 13 -4.21 -27.84 0.21
CA ILE A 13 -4.60 -27.25 -1.08
C ILE A 13 -4.69 -28.36 -2.13
N ILE A 14 -3.68 -29.23 -2.23
CA ILE A 14 -3.62 -30.34 -3.19
C ILE A 14 -4.76 -31.34 -2.95
N ALA A 15 -5.06 -31.66 -1.69
CA ALA A 15 -6.16 -32.56 -1.36
C ALA A 15 -7.53 -31.99 -1.80
N HIS A 16 -7.71 -30.67 -1.69
CA HIS A 16 -8.95 -29.99 -2.05
C HIS A 16 -9.00 -29.48 -3.49
N SER A 17 -7.89 -29.55 -4.24
CA SER A 17 -7.87 -29.17 -5.67
C SER A 17 -8.43 -30.27 -6.57
N HIS A 18 -8.60 -31.51 -6.07
CA HIS A 18 -9.19 -32.63 -6.81
C HIS A 18 -8.59 -32.87 -8.21
N GLY A 19 -7.28 -32.59 -8.36
CA GLY A 19 -6.55 -32.75 -9.62
C GLY A 19 -6.62 -31.56 -10.58
N ALA A 20 -7.13 -30.40 -10.15
CA ALA A 20 -7.11 -29.17 -10.94
C ALA A 20 -5.67 -28.70 -11.19
N HIS A 21 -5.33 -28.42 -12.44
CA HIS A 21 -4.03 -27.86 -12.83
C HIS A 21 -4.00 -26.34 -12.63
N GLU A 22 -5.09 -25.66 -13.01
CA GLU A 22 -5.31 -24.23 -12.78
C GLU A 22 -6.51 -24.03 -11.87
N MET A 23 -6.33 -23.23 -10.81
CA MET A 23 -7.31 -23.03 -9.77
C MET A 23 -7.43 -21.58 -9.33
N LEU A 24 -8.57 -21.25 -8.73
CA LEU A 24 -8.84 -19.99 -8.05
C LEU A 24 -9.25 -20.30 -6.61
N PHE A 25 -8.78 -19.51 -5.66
CA PHE A 25 -9.38 -19.50 -4.33
C PHE A 25 -10.52 -18.50 -4.33
N VAL A 26 -11.69 -18.93 -3.91
CA VAL A 26 -12.92 -18.13 -4.02
C VAL A 26 -13.69 -18.13 -2.71
N ILE A 27 -14.42 -17.05 -2.48
CA ILE A 27 -15.49 -16.97 -1.49
C ILE A 27 -16.67 -16.22 -2.09
N GLU A 28 -17.88 -16.70 -1.83
CA GLU A 28 -19.11 -16.04 -2.27
C GLU A 28 -19.24 -14.70 -1.52
N ARG A 29 -19.40 -13.60 -2.25
CA ARG A 29 -19.40 -12.25 -1.67
C ARG A 29 -20.50 -12.09 -0.61
N ASP A 30 -21.67 -12.68 -0.85
CA ASP A 30 -22.81 -12.63 0.08
C ASP A 30 -22.57 -13.34 1.42
N LYS A 31 -21.57 -14.23 1.50
CA LYS A 31 -21.17 -14.88 2.75
C LYS A 31 -20.21 -14.03 3.58
N VAL A 32 -19.65 -12.97 3.01
CA VAL A 32 -18.68 -12.09 3.69
C VAL A 32 -19.43 -10.98 4.42
N ASP A 33 -19.17 -10.85 5.72
CA ASP A 33 -19.71 -9.76 6.56
C ASP A 33 -19.40 -8.37 5.97
N GLN A 34 -20.37 -7.46 6.00
CA GLN A 34 -20.23 -6.10 5.48
C GLN A 34 -19.09 -5.31 6.17
N ASP A 35 -18.83 -5.54 7.46
CA ASP A 35 -17.69 -4.92 8.16
C ASP A 35 -16.36 -5.39 7.57
N VAL A 36 -16.24 -6.70 7.31
CA VAL A 36 -15.05 -7.27 6.67
C VAL A 36 -14.91 -6.73 5.24
N GLN A 37 -16.02 -6.60 4.51
CA GLN A 37 -16.00 -6.02 3.17
C GLN A 37 -15.49 -4.58 3.15
N ALA A 38 -15.95 -3.75 4.08
CA ALA A 38 -15.51 -2.36 4.23
C ALA A 38 -14.04 -2.29 4.67
N ARG A 39 -13.64 -3.08 5.66
CA ARG A 39 -12.28 -3.11 6.19
C ARG A 39 -11.25 -3.52 5.14
N LEU A 40 -11.56 -4.49 4.29
CA LEU A 40 -10.69 -4.94 3.21
C LEU A 40 -10.74 -4.04 1.97
N ALA A 41 -11.63 -3.05 1.95
CA ALA A 41 -11.95 -2.22 0.80
C ALA A 41 -12.55 -2.98 -0.41
N ILE A 42 -12.98 -4.23 -0.22
CA ILE A 42 -13.65 -5.03 -1.27
C ILE A 42 -15.09 -4.58 -1.52
N ALA A 43 -15.69 -3.81 -0.61
CA ALA A 43 -17.00 -3.18 -0.82
C ALA A 43 -17.03 -2.28 -2.07
N HIS A 44 -15.86 -1.78 -2.52
CA HIS A 44 -15.72 -0.93 -3.71
C HIS A 44 -15.59 -1.70 -5.03
N LEU A 45 -15.57 -3.03 -4.99
CA LEU A 45 -15.60 -3.83 -6.21
C LEU A 45 -17.04 -3.88 -6.70
N GLU A 46 -17.33 -3.25 -7.84
CA GLU A 46 -18.69 -3.07 -8.37
C GLU A 46 -18.91 -3.85 -9.67
N THR A 47 -17.85 -4.00 -10.46
CA THR A 47 -17.89 -4.62 -11.79
C THR A 47 -17.05 -5.89 -11.85
N ASP A 48 -17.49 -6.86 -12.66
CA ASP A 48 -16.74 -8.09 -12.92
C ASP A 48 -15.33 -7.73 -13.43
N GLY A 49 -14.32 -8.16 -12.68
CA GLY A 49 -12.93 -7.83 -12.91
C GLY A 49 -12.36 -6.64 -12.18
N ASP A 50 -13.12 -5.92 -11.37
CA ASP A 50 -12.51 -5.01 -10.42
C ASP A 50 -11.57 -5.79 -9.49
N SER A 51 -10.41 -5.22 -9.23
CA SER A 51 -9.36 -5.80 -8.40
C SER A 51 -8.80 -4.77 -7.43
N ILE A 52 -8.44 -5.25 -6.24
CA ILE A 52 -7.88 -4.40 -5.19
C ILE A 52 -6.82 -5.16 -4.40
N LEU A 53 -5.77 -4.43 -4.01
CA LEU A 53 -4.82 -4.91 -3.02
C LEU A 53 -5.51 -4.78 -1.65
N PRO A 54 -5.85 -5.89 -0.96
CA PRO A 54 -6.63 -5.82 0.27
C PRO A 54 -5.92 -5.02 1.37
N ALA A 55 -6.72 -4.36 2.22
CA ALA A 55 -6.20 -3.64 3.37
C ALA A 55 -5.57 -4.58 4.42
N VAL A 56 -4.74 -4.01 5.29
CA VAL A 56 -4.06 -4.76 6.36
C VAL A 56 -5.02 -5.04 7.52
N ILE A 57 -5.26 -6.31 7.82
CA ILE A 57 -6.03 -6.76 9.00
C ILE A 57 -5.15 -7.47 10.02
N GLY A 58 -4.15 -8.21 9.56
CA GLY A 58 -3.27 -9.04 10.38
C GLY A 58 -1.87 -9.14 9.80
N LYS A 59 -1.10 -10.12 10.27
CA LYS A 59 0.32 -10.25 9.96
C LYS A 59 0.55 -10.69 8.51
N ILE A 60 -0.34 -11.51 7.95
CA ILE A 60 -0.19 -12.04 6.60
C ILE A 60 -0.51 -10.96 5.57
N SER A 61 -1.61 -10.24 5.77
CA SER A 61 -1.99 -9.07 4.97
C SER A 61 -1.03 -7.90 5.13
N GLU A 62 -0.44 -7.71 6.31
CA GLU A 62 0.67 -6.75 6.49
C GLU A 62 1.88 -7.13 5.63
N PHE A 63 2.30 -8.40 5.68
CA PHE A 63 3.38 -8.89 4.82
C PHE A 63 3.02 -8.75 3.33
N ASN A 64 1.78 -9.03 2.95
CA ASN A 64 1.31 -8.89 1.58
C ASN A 64 1.35 -7.45 1.07
N ALA A 65 0.95 -6.49 1.89
CA ALA A 65 0.85 -5.09 1.48
C ALA A 65 2.15 -4.31 1.67
N ARG A 66 2.98 -4.66 2.66
CA ARG A 66 4.14 -3.87 3.11
C ARG A 66 5.47 -4.62 3.08
N GLY A 67 5.46 -5.95 3.00
CA GLY A 67 6.67 -6.76 3.07
C GLY A 67 7.10 -6.98 4.50
N LYS A 68 8.38 -7.32 4.69
CA LYS A 68 8.92 -7.60 6.01
C LYS A 68 10.34 -7.09 6.16
N GLU A 69 10.58 -6.38 7.26
CA GLU A 69 11.92 -5.98 7.68
C GLU A 69 12.56 -7.04 8.57
N ILE A 70 13.77 -7.46 8.20
CA ILE A 70 14.59 -8.38 8.96
C ILE A 70 15.79 -7.60 9.52
N LYS A 71 15.81 -7.39 10.83
CA LYS A 71 16.94 -6.76 11.51
C LYS A 71 18.12 -7.74 11.57
N ARG A 72 19.20 -7.42 10.87
CA ARG A 72 20.45 -8.19 10.82
C ARG A 72 21.30 -7.89 12.05
N ARG A 73 20.95 -8.54 13.17
CA ARG A 73 21.69 -8.44 14.44
C ARG A 73 23.07 -9.12 14.39
N ASP A 74 23.29 -9.91 13.36
CA ASP A 74 24.55 -10.59 13.05
C ASP A 74 25.59 -9.68 12.39
N LEU A 75 25.19 -8.50 11.90
CA LEU A 75 26.06 -7.52 11.23
C LEU A 75 26.40 -6.34 12.15
N PRO A 76 27.53 -5.64 11.91
CA PRO A 76 27.87 -4.43 12.68
C PRO A 76 26.85 -3.31 12.47
N LEU A 77 26.72 -2.45 13.47
CA LEU A 77 25.82 -1.30 13.43
C LEU A 77 26.24 -0.30 12.33
N ILE A 78 25.25 0.29 11.68
CA ILE A 78 25.41 1.36 10.69
C ILE A 78 24.82 2.67 11.20
N LYS A 79 25.34 3.80 10.73
CA LYS A 79 24.82 5.14 11.05
C LYS A 79 23.58 5.43 10.19
N LYS A 80 22.39 5.56 10.80
CA LYS A 80 21.15 6.00 10.15
C LYS A 80 20.73 7.39 10.61
N SER A 81 20.32 8.23 9.67
CA SER A 81 19.71 9.54 9.96
C SER A 81 18.20 9.39 10.17
N VAL A 82 17.70 9.77 11.35
CA VAL A 82 16.29 9.65 11.73
C VAL A 82 15.71 11.04 12.01
N PRO A 83 14.68 11.49 11.28
CA PRO A 83 13.98 12.73 11.57
C PRO A 83 13.03 12.57 12.76
N GLN A 84 12.97 13.57 13.64
CA GLN A 84 12.06 13.64 14.79
C GLN A 84 11.53 15.06 14.95
N TYR A 85 10.21 15.22 15.07
CA TYR A 85 9.61 16.49 15.43
C TYR A 85 9.70 16.70 16.95
N ARG A 86 10.34 17.79 17.38
CA ARG A 86 10.49 18.11 18.82
C ARG A 86 10.23 19.57 19.07
N SER A 87 9.83 19.87 20.30
CA SER A 87 9.79 21.22 20.85
C SER A 87 10.92 21.40 21.86
N TRP A 88 11.57 22.56 21.86
CA TRP A 88 12.62 22.92 22.81
C TRP A 88 12.53 24.40 23.16
N LYS A 89 13.08 24.79 24.31
CA LYS A 89 13.19 26.20 24.71
C LYS A 89 14.58 26.70 24.35
N ASP A 90 14.67 27.92 23.81
CA ASP A 90 15.95 28.59 23.71
C ASP A 90 16.41 29.11 25.09
N TRP A 91 17.60 29.70 25.12
CA TRP A 91 18.19 30.31 26.31
C TRP A 91 17.38 31.49 26.87
N HIS A 92 16.44 32.06 26.11
CA HIS A 92 15.51 33.10 26.56
C HIS A 92 14.14 32.52 26.98
N GLY A 93 13.98 31.19 26.97
CA GLY A 93 12.75 30.51 27.37
C GLY A 93 11.67 30.48 26.29
N GLN A 94 11.93 30.98 25.09
CA GLN A 94 10.99 30.93 23.97
C GLN A 94 10.91 29.50 23.42
N GLU A 95 9.69 29.00 23.22
CA GLU A 95 9.46 27.67 22.65
C GLU A 95 9.64 27.69 21.13
N HIS A 96 10.50 26.80 20.66
CA HIS A 96 10.72 26.49 19.26
C HIS A 96 10.24 25.06 19.00
N SER A 97 9.78 24.78 17.79
CA SER A 97 9.46 23.42 17.39
C SER A 97 9.85 23.19 15.94
N GLY A 98 10.24 21.96 15.63
CA GLY A 98 10.64 21.60 14.28
C GLY A 98 11.20 20.20 14.16
N VAL A 99 11.44 19.79 12.92
CA VAL A 99 12.07 18.51 12.59
C VAL A 99 13.58 18.61 12.81
N GLN A 100 14.10 17.80 13.73
CA GLN A 100 15.52 17.60 13.94
C GLN A 100 15.94 16.23 13.42
N ILE A 101 17.10 16.15 12.76
CA ILE A 101 17.63 14.89 12.24
C ILE A 101 18.78 14.43 13.12
N ARG A 102 18.59 13.28 13.78
CA ARG A 102 19.62 12.64 14.62
C ARG A 102 20.26 11.48 13.85
N THR A 103 21.58 11.39 13.96
CA THR A 103 22.31 10.21 13.48
C THR A 103 22.45 9.23 14.62
N MET A 104 22.02 7.98 14.42
CA MET A 104 22.04 6.92 15.42
C MET A 104 22.67 5.66 14.84
N ASP A 105 23.33 4.86 15.69
CA ASP A 105 23.77 3.51 15.34
C ASP A 105 22.59 2.55 15.37
N VAL A 106 22.33 1.88 14.26
CA VAL A 106 21.23 0.94 14.09
C VAL A 106 21.72 -0.36 13.44
N TYR A 107 21.06 -1.47 13.73
CA TYR A 107 21.30 -2.70 12.99
C TYR A 107 20.89 -2.52 11.52
N PRO A 108 21.67 -3.04 10.55
CA PRO A 108 21.23 -3.13 9.18
C PRO A 108 19.89 -3.87 9.08
N ILE A 109 19.03 -3.42 8.16
CA ILE A 109 17.72 -4.00 7.92
C ILE A 109 17.73 -4.55 6.50
N ASP A 110 17.48 -5.86 6.39
CA ASP A 110 17.18 -6.49 5.11
C ASP A 110 15.66 -6.43 4.90
N PHE A 111 15.26 -5.92 3.74
CA PHE A 111 13.85 -5.81 3.39
C PHE A 111 13.44 -6.95 2.46
N VAL A 112 12.52 -7.79 2.93
CA VAL A 112 11.84 -8.79 2.10
C VAL A 112 10.65 -8.12 1.46
N ARG A 113 10.62 -8.15 0.12
CA ARG A 113 9.57 -7.50 -0.66
C ARG A 113 8.19 -8.11 -0.38
N PRO A 114 7.13 -7.27 -0.32
CA PRO A 114 5.76 -7.75 -0.26
C PRO A 114 5.40 -8.56 -1.53
N PRO A 115 4.65 -9.67 -1.38
CA PRO A 115 4.06 -10.38 -2.50
C PRO A 115 3.02 -9.58 -3.31
N MET A 116 2.32 -8.63 -2.69
CA MET A 116 1.29 -7.79 -3.33
C MET A 116 0.17 -8.55 -4.03
N GLU A 117 -0.31 -9.66 -3.45
CA GLU A 117 -1.42 -10.42 -4.03
C GLU A 117 -2.75 -9.66 -3.92
N HIS A 118 -3.45 -9.50 -5.04
CA HIS A 118 -4.75 -8.81 -5.14
C HIS A 118 -5.94 -9.77 -5.00
N LEU A 119 -7.08 -9.22 -4.58
CA LEU A 119 -8.39 -9.85 -4.67
C LEU A 119 -9.18 -9.21 -5.81
N SER A 120 -9.92 -10.01 -6.56
CA SER A 120 -10.75 -9.55 -7.67
C SER A 120 -12.20 -9.98 -7.48
N LEU A 121 -13.15 -9.22 -8.04
CA LEU A 121 -14.54 -9.63 -8.14
C LEU A 121 -14.74 -10.44 -9.42
N SER A 122 -15.36 -11.61 -9.30
CA SER A 122 -15.75 -12.42 -10.46
C SER A 122 -17.18 -12.91 -10.35
N VAL A 123 -17.94 -12.80 -11.45
CA VAL A 123 -19.30 -13.34 -11.55
C VAL A 123 -19.26 -14.73 -12.17
N ILE A 124 -19.53 -15.77 -11.37
CA ILE A 124 -19.52 -17.17 -11.81
C ILE A 124 -20.93 -17.72 -11.66
N GLY A 125 -21.56 -18.10 -12.78
CA GLY A 125 -22.91 -18.66 -12.76
C GLY A 125 -23.99 -17.71 -12.22
N GLY A 126 -23.80 -16.40 -12.38
CA GLY A 126 -24.73 -15.36 -11.90
C GLY A 126 -24.60 -15.00 -10.43
N LYS A 127 -23.58 -15.53 -9.74
CA LYS A 127 -23.22 -15.17 -8.35
C LYS A 127 -21.88 -14.46 -8.30
N GLU A 128 -21.75 -13.52 -7.37
CA GLU A 128 -20.53 -12.76 -7.15
C GLU A 128 -19.58 -13.49 -6.19
N TYR A 129 -18.33 -13.63 -6.61
CA TYR A 129 -17.26 -14.21 -5.83
C TYR A 129 -16.09 -13.25 -5.70
N ILE A 130 -15.48 -13.21 -4.52
CA ILE A 130 -14.16 -12.64 -4.33
C ILE A 130 -13.13 -13.73 -4.61
N VAL A 131 -12.27 -13.49 -5.59
CA VAL A 131 -11.35 -14.48 -6.13
C VAL A 131 -9.91 -13.98 -6.08
N THR A 132 -8.97 -14.91 -5.94
CA THR A 132 -7.54 -14.62 -6.12
C THR A 132 -7.18 -14.54 -7.60
N ARG A 133 -5.91 -14.23 -7.93
CA ARG A 133 -5.38 -14.54 -9.26
C ARG A 133 -5.45 -16.04 -9.55
N ARG A 134 -5.35 -16.40 -10.84
CA ARG A 134 -5.22 -17.80 -11.26
C ARG A 134 -3.93 -18.38 -10.69
N LEU A 135 -4.04 -19.57 -10.13
CA LEU A 135 -2.96 -20.32 -9.52
C LEU A 135 -2.73 -21.60 -10.29
N LYS A 136 -1.46 -21.96 -10.46
CA LYS A 136 -1.10 -23.31 -10.93
C LYS A 136 -0.66 -24.17 -9.75
N ILE A 137 -0.98 -25.46 -9.81
CA ILE A 137 -0.65 -26.39 -8.72
C ILE A 137 0.87 -26.61 -8.55
N ASP A 138 1.65 -26.33 -9.59
CA ASP A 138 3.12 -26.42 -9.62
C ASP A 138 3.83 -25.12 -9.18
N GLU A 139 3.07 -24.09 -8.75
CA GLU A 139 3.66 -22.88 -8.19
C GLU A 139 4.48 -23.16 -6.91
N PRO A 140 5.45 -22.29 -6.59
CA PRO A 140 6.26 -22.43 -5.39
C PRO A 140 5.38 -22.60 -4.14
N PRO A 141 5.66 -23.60 -3.26
CA PRO A 141 4.87 -23.86 -2.07
C PRO A 141 4.64 -22.64 -1.17
N ALA A 142 5.63 -21.75 -1.09
CA ALA A 142 5.56 -20.54 -0.29
C ALA A 142 4.47 -19.56 -0.80
N GLU A 143 4.30 -19.43 -2.12
CA GLU A 143 3.30 -18.53 -2.73
C GLU A 143 1.89 -19.08 -2.53
N LEU A 144 1.69 -20.38 -2.79
CA LEU A 144 0.42 -21.06 -2.55
C LEU A 144 -0.01 -20.98 -1.07
N ILE A 145 0.93 -21.19 -0.15
CA ILE A 145 0.67 -21.08 1.30
C ILE A 145 0.37 -19.64 1.69
N HIS A 146 1.11 -18.66 1.16
CA HIS A 146 0.87 -17.23 1.45
C HIS A 146 -0.52 -16.81 1.03
N LEU A 147 -0.92 -17.14 -0.19
CA LEU A 147 -2.23 -16.75 -0.73
C LEU A 147 -3.39 -17.47 -0.03
N ALA A 148 -3.24 -18.75 0.29
CA ALA A 148 -4.22 -19.46 1.12
C ALA A 148 -4.32 -18.84 2.52
N ASN A 149 -3.20 -18.46 3.13
CA ASN A 149 -3.20 -17.79 4.43
C ASN A 149 -3.79 -16.38 4.38
N LEU A 150 -3.69 -15.66 3.26
CA LEU A 150 -4.43 -14.42 3.06
C LEU A 150 -5.94 -14.67 3.10
N MET A 151 -6.43 -15.64 2.30
CA MET A 151 -7.84 -15.98 2.29
C MET A 151 -8.34 -16.41 3.67
N LEU A 152 -7.55 -17.19 4.42
CA LEU A 152 -7.91 -17.60 5.79
C LEU A 152 -7.83 -16.45 6.81
N GLU A 153 -6.89 -15.52 6.69
CA GLU A 153 -6.81 -14.34 7.56
C GLU A 153 -8.00 -13.39 7.32
N PHE A 154 -8.47 -13.28 6.08
CA PHE A 154 -9.59 -12.43 5.70
C PHE A 154 -10.95 -13.06 6.02
N PHE A 155 -11.13 -14.32 5.65
CA PHE A 155 -12.46 -14.92 5.58
C PHE A 155 -12.62 -16.19 6.44
N GLN A 156 -11.53 -16.71 7.03
CA GLN A 156 -11.47 -17.96 7.80
C GLN A 156 -11.79 -19.24 6.99
N GLU A 157 -12.32 -19.09 5.77
CA GLU A 157 -12.59 -20.17 4.83
C GLU A 157 -12.50 -19.71 3.38
N PHE A 158 -12.28 -20.66 2.47
CA PHE A 158 -12.39 -20.46 1.03
C PHE A 158 -12.66 -21.78 0.30
N GLU A 159 -13.15 -21.68 -0.92
CA GLU A 159 -13.34 -22.79 -1.85
C GLU A 159 -12.30 -22.77 -2.97
N ILE A 160 -11.99 -23.92 -3.55
CA ILE A 160 -11.06 -24.04 -4.67
C ILE A 160 -11.89 -24.32 -5.92
N PHE A 161 -11.84 -23.40 -6.89
CA PHE A 161 -12.52 -23.54 -8.16
C PHE A 161 -11.52 -23.99 -9.23
N ASP A 162 -11.88 -25.01 -10.00
CA ASP A 162 -11.11 -25.51 -11.14
C ASP A 162 -11.48 -24.70 -12.39
N VAL A 163 -10.48 -24.00 -12.94
CA VAL A 163 -10.66 -23.09 -14.08
C VAL A 163 -11.01 -23.86 -15.36
N GLU A 164 -10.49 -25.08 -15.54
CA GLU A 164 -10.72 -25.89 -16.74
C GLU A 164 -12.11 -26.53 -16.74
N ARG A 165 -12.54 -27.06 -15.58
CA ARG A 165 -13.83 -27.75 -15.46
C ARG A 165 -15.04 -26.80 -15.40
N GLN A 166 -14.85 -25.54 -15.00
CA GLN A 166 -15.95 -24.59 -14.82
C GLN A 166 -15.89 -23.33 -15.70
N ARG A 167 -15.01 -23.27 -16.72
CA ARG A 167 -14.91 -22.20 -17.75
C ARG A 167 -15.32 -20.82 -17.22
N ILE A 168 -14.53 -20.29 -16.29
CA ILE A 168 -14.70 -18.91 -15.81
C ILE A 168 -14.20 -17.97 -16.90
N ALA A 169 -14.99 -16.93 -17.19
CA ALA A 169 -14.63 -15.91 -18.18
C ALA A 169 -13.24 -15.32 -17.87
N LYS A 170 -12.51 -14.92 -18.91
CA LYS A 170 -11.20 -14.30 -18.75
C LYS A 170 -11.42 -12.89 -18.21
N VAL A 171 -11.43 -12.76 -16.88
CA VAL A 171 -11.60 -11.49 -16.19
C VAL A 171 -10.34 -10.65 -16.37
N GLN A 172 -10.43 -9.52 -17.07
CA GLN A 172 -9.36 -8.52 -17.09
C GLN A 172 -9.46 -7.69 -15.81
N ALA A 173 -8.39 -7.69 -15.01
CA ALA A 173 -8.35 -6.98 -13.75
C ALA A 173 -8.30 -5.45 -13.96
N ARG A 174 -9.32 -4.72 -13.51
CA ARG A 174 -9.32 -3.26 -13.41
C ARG A 174 -8.90 -2.87 -11.99
N GLN A 175 -7.83 -2.10 -11.82
CA GLN A 175 -7.32 -1.74 -10.48
C GLN A 175 -7.99 -0.46 -9.94
N LEU A 176 -8.55 -0.53 -8.73
CA LEU A 176 -9.23 0.60 -8.06
C LEU A 176 -8.53 1.00 -6.75
N GLN A 177 -7.26 1.39 -6.83
CA GLN A 177 -6.41 1.62 -5.64
C GLN A 177 -6.44 3.05 -5.09
N TRP A 178 -7.11 3.99 -5.76
CA TRP A 178 -7.03 5.42 -5.46
C TRP A 178 -8.41 6.07 -5.33
N ASP A 179 -8.52 6.93 -4.32
CA ASP A 179 -9.60 7.90 -4.13
C ASP A 179 -9.19 9.24 -4.75
N LEU A 180 -9.83 9.63 -5.85
CA LEU A 180 -9.59 10.95 -6.45
C LEU A 180 -10.46 12.00 -5.74
N LEU A 181 -9.82 13.08 -5.30
CA LEU A 181 -10.55 14.21 -4.74
C LEU A 181 -10.95 15.20 -5.84
N PRO A 182 -12.00 16.02 -5.60
CA PRO A 182 -12.47 17.00 -6.59
C PRO A 182 -11.35 17.92 -7.07
N PRO A 183 -11.35 18.36 -8.33
CA PRO A 183 -10.35 19.31 -8.82
C PRO A 183 -10.40 20.61 -8.01
N GLY A 184 -9.24 21.13 -7.62
CA GLY A 184 -9.16 22.34 -6.80
C GLY A 184 -7.82 22.49 -6.10
N LYS A 185 -7.54 23.68 -5.57
CA LYS A 185 -6.30 23.92 -4.84
C LYS A 185 -6.34 23.32 -3.44
N TYR A 186 -5.27 22.62 -3.06
CA TYR A 186 -5.10 21.98 -1.76
C TYR A 186 -3.96 22.59 -0.95
N PRO A 187 -4.10 23.84 -0.45
CA PRO A 187 -3.17 24.38 0.55
C PRO A 187 -3.25 23.58 1.85
N TRP A 188 -2.25 23.74 2.73
CA TRP A 188 -2.14 22.98 3.99
C TRP A 188 -3.45 22.84 4.76
N LYS A 189 -4.22 23.92 4.91
CA LYS A 189 -5.48 23.93 5.66
C LYS A 189 -6.51 22.91 5.13
N SER A 190 -6.59 22.73 3.82
CA SER A 190 -7.48 21.75 3.19
C SER A 190 -6.91 20.35 3.25
N ALA A 191 -5.61 20.21 2.96
CA ALA A 191 -4.90 18.93 3.01
C ALA A 191 -4.87 18.31 4.42
N GLU A 192 -4.76 19.12 5.47
CA GLU A 192 -4.72 18.68 6.85
C GLU A 192 -5.97 17.87 7.23
N ALA A 193 -7.16 18.34 6.84
CA ALA A 193 -8.42 17.65 7.15
C ALA A 193 -8.50 16.26 6.50
N ILE A 194 -7.92 16.10 5.31
CA ILE A 194 -7.87 14.83 4.56
C ILE A 194 -6.86 13.87 5.19
N VAL A 195 -5.69 14.37 5.57
CA VAL A 195 -4.55 13.56 6.01
C VAL A 195 -4.69 13.12 7.47
N LYS A 196 -5.24 13.96 8.33
CA LYS A 196 -5.29 13.74 9.78
C LYS A 196 -5.87 12.38 10.21
N PRO A 197 -6.96 11.85 9.59
CA PRO A 197 -7.45 10.50 9.89
C PRO A 197 -6.40 9.40 9.69
N TYR A 198 -5.54 9.53 8.68
CA TYR A 198 -4.48 8.56 8.38
C TYR A 198 -3.29 8.65 9.35
N LEU A 199 -3.18 9.73 10.13
CA LEU A 199 -2.09 9.95 11.10
C LEU A 199 -2.50 9.58 12.54
N ALA A 200 -3.78 9.34 12.81
CA ALA A 200 -4.32 9.19 14.17
C ALA A 200 -3.63 8.10 15.01
N GLY A 201 -3.11 7.05 14.38
CA GLY A 201 -2.40 5.94 15.05
C GLY A 201 -0.90 6.15 15.28
N LEU A 202 -0.31 7.25 14.78
CA LEU A 202 1.13 7.53 14.89
C LEU A 202 1.48 8.27 16.19
N ARG A 203 2.73 8.19 16.64
CA ARG A 203 3.19 8.96 17.80
C ARG A 203 3.25 10.45 17.46
N ALA A 204 3.08 11.34 18.43
CA ALA A 204 3.11 12.79 18.20
C ALA A 204 4.37 13.29 17.45
N SER A 205 5.55 12.74 17.75
CA SER A 205 6.79 13.06 17.01
C SER A 205 6.75 12.63 15.55
N GLU A 206 6.08 11.51 15.24
CA GLU A 206 5.98 10.94 13.90
C GLU A 206 4.93 11.71 13.09
N GLN A 207 3.77 11.99 13.71
CA GLN A 207 2.74 12.88 13.19
C GLN A 207 3.35 14.22 12.77
N GLY A 208 4.10 14.89 13.66
CA GLY A 208 4.73 16.17 13.33
C GLY A 208 5.73 16.11 12.18
N VAL A 209 6.40 14.97 11.96
CA VAL A 209 7.27 14.78 10.78
C VAL A 209 6.45 14.67 9.51
N ILE A 210 5.40 13.84 9.49
CA ILE A 210 4.56 13.67 8.31
C ILE A 210 3.79 14.95 7.98
N GLU A 211 3.24 15.63 8.98
CA GLU A 211 2.59 16.93 8.81
C GLU A 211 3.56 17.97 8.24
N HIS A 212 4.81 18.03 8.74
CA HIS A 212 5.82 18.91 8.17
C HIS A 212 6.09 18.60 6.70
N ARG A 213 6.23 17.32 6.33
CA ARG A 213 6.47 16.93 4.93
C ARG A 213 5.33 17.34 4.01
N ILE A 214 4.10 17.05 4.40
CA ILE A 214 2.91 17.40 3.61
C ILE A 214 2.74 18.92 3.55
N ARG A 215 3.03 19.64 4.63
CA ARG A 215 3.03 21.11 4.64
C ARG A 215 4.05 21.72 3.68
N GLU A 216 5.25 21.14 3.60
CA GLU A 216 6.28 21.59 2.65
C GLU A 216 5.83 21.41 1.19
N ILE A 217 5.14 20.31 0.86
CA ILE A 217 4.61 20.06 -0.48
C ILE A 217 3.41 20.98 -0.77
N THR A 218 2.43 21.02 0.13
CA THR A 218 1.17 21.77 -0.04
C THR A 218 1.33 23.29 0.00
N ARG A 219 2.49 23.80 0.44
CA ARG A 219 2.86 25.21 0.32
C ARG A 219 2.84 25.71 -1.13
N PHE A 220 3.00 24.82 -2.10
CA PHE A 220 2.95 25.13 -3.53
C PHE A 220 1.54 24.97 -4.14
N GLU A 221 0.51 24.75 -3.31
CA GLU A 221 -0.90 24.68 -3.72
C GLU A 221 -1.18 23.69 -4.86
N PRO A 222 -0.98 22.38 -4.65
CA PRO A 222 -1.33 21.37 -5.66
C PRO A 222 -2.81 21.48 -6.07
N ASP A 223 -3.08 21.25 -7.35
CA ASP A 223 -4.41 21.35 -7.97
C ASP A 223 -5.11 19.98 -8.11
N PHE A 224 -4.38 18.91 -7.78
CA PHE A 224 -4.84 17.53 -7.76
C PHE A 224 -4.40 16.85 -6.45
N PHE A 225 -5.29 16.04 -5.89
CA PHE A 225 -5.02 15.25 -4.69
C PHE A 225 -5.71 13.88 -4.82
N ALA A 226 -4.97 12.80 -4.61
CA ALA A 226 -5.55 11.46 -4.41
C ALA A 226 -5.05 10.80 -3.11
N THR A 227 -5.88 9.95 -2.51
CA THR A 227 -5.50 9.11 -1.35
C THR A 227 -5.54 7.63 -1.75
N GLY A 228 -4.61 6.85 -1.21
CA GLY A 228 -4.56 5.41 -1.47
C GLY A 228 -5.60 4.63 -0.66
N ARG A 229 -6.16 3.59 -1.28
CA ARG A 229 -7.11 2.63 -0.71
C ARG A 229 -6.47 1.26 -0.48
N GLY A 230 -7.09 0.44 0.37
CA GLY A 230 -6.66 -0.94 0.61
C GLY A 230 -5.20 -1.00 1.02
N GLY A 231 -4.38 -1.76 0.30
CA GLY A 231 -2.95 -1.84 0.54
C GLY A 231 -2.19 -0.53 0.35
N TYR A 232 -2.73 0.47 -0.36
CA TYR A 232 -2.15 1.82 -0.53
C TYR A 232 -2.59 2.82 0.54
N GLN A 233 -3.32 2.38 1.56
CA GLN A 233 -3.70 3.24 2.67
C GLN A 233 -2.47 3.92 3.30
N GLY A 234 -2.54 5.25 3.46
CA GLY A 234 -1.43 6.06 3.96
C GLY A 234 -0.49 6.60 2.88
N TYR A 235 -0.79 6.38 1.60
CA TYR A 235 -0.15 7.06 0.49
C TYR A 235 -1.01 8.22 -0.02
N PHE A 236 -0.36 9.31 -0.41
CA PHE A 236 -0.97 10.54 -0.89
C PHE A 236 -0.30 10.96 -2.19
N VAL A 237 -1.11 11.30 -3.19
CA VAL A 237 -0.63 11.88 -4.44
C VAL A 237 -0.96 13.36 -4.46
N PHE A 238 0.04 14.20 -4.68
CA PHE A 238 -0.10 15.64 -4.89
C PHE A 238 0.28 15.97 -6.33
N GLY A 239 -0.68 16.46 -7.11
CA GLY A 239 -0.45 16.84 -8.49
C GLY A 239 -0.36 18.35 -8.67
N PHE A 240 0.57 18.75 -9.53
CA PHE A 240 0.74 20.09 -10.06
C PHE A 240 0.47 19.98 -11.56
N SER A 241 -0.81 19.84 -11.91
CA SER A 241 -1.27 19.40 -13.23
C SER A 241 -0.78 20.32 -14.35
N THR A 242 -0.78 21.65 -14.10
CA THR A 242 -0.22 22.65 -15.02
C THR A 242 1.27 22.50 -15.33
N ARG A 243 2.00 21.73 -14.52
CA ARG A 243 3.45 21.51 -14.60
C ARG A 243 3.80 20.06 -14.93
N GLY A 244 2.80 19.17 -15.04
CA GLY A 244 3.05 17.75 -15.30
C GLY A 244 3.84 17.04 -14.20
N ILE A 245 3.69 17.46 -12.93
CA ILE A 245 4.43 16.87 -11.81
C ILE A 245 3.44 16.25 -10.83
N TYR A 246 3.66 14.97 -10.51
CA TYR A 246 2.90 14.26 -9.47
C TYR A 246 3.86 13.71 -8.42
N LEU A 247 3.58 13.99 -7.15
CA LEU A 247 4.35 13.51 -6.01
C LEU A 247 3.56 12.46 -5.24
N LEU A 248 4.14 11.28 -5.07
CA LEU A 248 3.67 10.25 -4.17
C LEU A 248 4.42 10.34 -2.84
N GLU A 249 3.72 10.71 -1.77
CA GLU A 249 4.24 10.78 -0.40
C GLU A 249 3.54 9.73 0.48
N SER A 250 4.24 9.24 1.49
CA SER A 250 3.72 8.23 2.42
C SER A 250 3.72 8.72 3.86
N SER A 251 2.69 8.35 4.62
CA SER A 251 2.66 8.52 6.08
C SER A 251 3.57 7.54 6.82
N HIS A 252 4.16 6.56 6.13
CA HIS A 252 5.12 5.62 6.70
C HIS A 252 6.53 6.24 6.69
N LEU A 253 7.15 6.38 7.86
CA LEU A 253 8.38 7.16 8.03
C LEU A 253 9.61 6.61 7.30
N ASP A 254 9.66 5.30 7.06
CA ASP A 254 10.78 4.63 6.37
C ASP A 254 10.63 4.60 4.84
N ASN A 255 9.52 5.13 4.29
CA ASN A 255 9.33 5.32 2.86
C ASN A 255 10.02 6.60 2.35
N ALA A 256 9.96 6.82 1.04
CA ALA A 256 10.49 8.00 0.35
C ALA A 256 9.37 8.77 -0.38
N THR A 257 9.66 10.00 -0.79
CA THR A 257 8.81 10.71 -1.77
C THR A 257 9.22 10.29 -3.18
N TYR A 258 8.26 10.03 -4.06
CA TYR A 258 8.52 9.71 -5.47
C TYR A 258 7.91 10.79 -6.36
N LYS A 259 8.68 11.28 -7.34
CA LYS A 259 8.21 12.22 -8.35
C LYS A 259 7.99 11.48 -9.66
N PHE A 260 6.86 11.75 -10.28
CA PHE A 260 6.45 11.25 -11.58
C PHE A 260 6.12 12.42 -12.53
N GLY A 261 6.16 12.13 -13.84
CA GLY A 261 5.79 13.04 -14.92
C GLY A 261 4.27 13.10 -15.15
N GLU A 262 3.84 13.41 -16.38
CA GLU A 262 2.44 13.74 -16.74
C GLU A 262 1.44 12.59 -16.55
N ASP A 263 1.88 11.34 -16.45
CA ASP A 263 1.02 10.17 -16.54
C ASP A 263 0.56 9.65 -15.16
N TRP A 264 -0.21 10.45 -14.42
CA TRP A 264 -0.77 9.99 -13.14
C TRP A 264 -1.70 8.76 -13.33
N GLU A 265 -2.37 8.66 -14.47
CA GLU A 265 -3.22 7.51 -14.83
C GLU A 265 -2.40 6.23 -14.89
N VAL A 266 -1.16 6.30 -15.40
CA VAL A 266 -0.22 5.18 -15.35
C VAL A 266 0.12 4.84 -13.91
N LEU A 267 0.41 5.84 -13.05
CA LEU A 267 0.65 5.60 -11.60
C LEU A 267 -0.52 4.93 -10.91
N SER A 268 -1.75 5.24 -11.31
CA SER A 268 -2.94 4.65 -10.71
C SER A 268 -3.04 3.14 -10.97
N THR A 269 -2.35 2.66 -12.02
CA THR A 269 -2.27 1.26 -12.44
C THR A 269 -1.01 0.53 -11.99
N LEU A 270 0.00 1.26 -11.51
CA LEU A 270 1.26 0.66 -11.05
C LEU A 270 1.12 0.05 -9.66
N THR A 271 1.63 -1.17 -9.54
CA THR A 271 1.90 -1.81 -8.25
C THR A 271 2.98 -1.03 -7.48
N LYS A 272 3.05 -1.21 -6.16
CA LYS A 272 4.09 -0.53 -5.37
C LYS A 272 5.49 -1.00 -5.77
N ASP A 273 5.62 -2.23 -6.27
CA ASP A 273 6.91 -2.75 -6.70
C ASP A 273 7.36 -2.03 -7.96
N GLU A 274 6.45 -1.79 -8.90
CA GLU A 274 6.72 -0.98 -10.09
C GLU A 274 7.05 0.48 -9.74
N ILE A 275 6.39 1.06 -8.72
CA ILE A 275 6.71 2.40 -8.20
C ILE A 275 8.11 2.47 -7.59
N ILE A 276 8.58 1.40 -6.93
CA ILE A 276 9.85 1.40 -6.17
C ILE A 276 11.03 0.88 -6.99
N ASN A 277 10.79 -0.13 -7.83
CA ASN A 277 11.80 -0.95 -8.52
C ASN A 277 11.56 -1.03 -10.03
N GLY A 278 10.46 -0.49 -10.54
CA GLY A 278 10.16 -0.51 -11.97
C GLY A 278 11.07 0.42 -12.77
N ASP A 279 11.21 0.15 -14.06
CA ASP A 279 11.99 0.93 -15.03
C ASP A 279 11.29 2.23 -15.47
N HIS A 280 10.29 2.67 -14.71
CA HIS A 280 9.54 3.90 -14.98
C HIS A 280 10.42 5.11 -14.66
N ASP A 281 10.33 6.16 -15.48
CA ASP A 281 11.04 7.43 -15.25
C ASP A 281 10.46 8.14 -14.01
N HIS A 282 11.03 7.80 -12.85
CA HIS A 282 10.63 8.35 -11.57
C HIS A 282 11.85 8.74 -10.74
N GLN A 283 11.70 9.80 -9.96
CA GLN A 283 12.79 10.29 -9.10
C GLN A 283 12.45 10.04 -7.63
N ARG A 284 13.31 9.29 -6.94
CA ARG A 284 13.18 8.96 -5.52
C ARG A 284 13.90 9.97 -4.63
N PHE A 285 13.18 10.54 -3.66
CA PHE A 285 13.69 11.50 -2.68
C PHE A 285 13.64 10.93 -1.27
N ILE A 286 14.80 10.60 -0.72
CA ILE A 286 14.96 10.15 0.67
C ILE A 286 14.75 11.34 1.61
N HIS A 287 14.02 11.14 2.72
CA HIS A 287 13.75 12.16 3.75
C HIS A 287 14.96 12.46 4.64
N ASP A 288 16.05 12.91 4.02
CA ASP A 288 17.28 13.36 4.68
C ASP A 288 17.26 14.88 4.97
N LYS A 289 18.38 15.43 5.46
CA LYS A 289 18.54 16.87 5.78
C LYS A 289 18.34 17.79 4.57
N THR A 290 18.48 17.26 3.37
CA THR A 290 18.36 18.00 2.11
C THR A 290 17.00 17.85 1.44
N TRP A 291 16.15 16.92 1.91
CA TRP A 291 14.86 16.61 1.32
C TRP A 291 14.00 17.85 1.06
N GLY A 292 13.76 18.68 2.09
CA GLY A 292 12.93 19.88 1.93
C GLY A 292 13.51 20.88 0.93
N ARG A 293 14.85 20.99 0.87
CA ARG A 293 15.52 21.81 -0.15
C ARG A 293 15.29 21.23 -1.55
N LYS A 294 15.41 19.92 -1.73
CA LYS A 294 15.17 19.23 -3.02
C LYS A 294 13.73 19.43 -3.50
N ILE A 295 12.74 19.25 -2.61
CA ILE A 295 11.32 19.50 -2.92
C ILE A 295 11.09 20.94 -3.33
N ARG A 296 11.59 21.91 -2.55
CA ARG A 296 11.44 23.34 -2.88
C ARG A 296 12.13 23.70 -4.19
N GLN A 297 13.32 23.18 -4.48
CA GLN A 297 13.99 23.41 -5.76
C GLN A 297 13.17 22.85 -6.92
N MET A 298 12.63 21.64 -6.77
CA MET A 298 11.81 20.99 -7.79
C MET A 298 10.49 21.74 -8.04
N LEU A 299 9.82 22.25 -7.00
CA LEU A 299 8.52 22.92 -7.14
C LEU A 299 8.60 24.45 -7.31
N ALA A 300 9.74 25.08 -7.03
CA ALA A 300 9.91 26.53 -7.21
C ALA A 300 10.45 26.93 -8.59
N TYR A 301 11.15 26.01 -9.27
CA TYR A 301 11.81 26.27 -10.57
C TYR A 301 11.20 25.47 -11.73
N ALA A 302 10.04 24.84 -11.53
CA ALA A 302 9.26 24.16 -12.54
C ALA A 302 8.02 24.98 -12.92
#